data_AF-A0A7Y3U7G3-F1
#
_entry.id   AF-A0A7Y3U7G3-F1
#
_cell.length_a   1.000
_cell.length_b   1.000
_cell.length_c   1.000
_cell.angle_alpha   90.00
_cell.angle_beta   90.00
_cell.angle_gamma   90.00
#
_symmetry.space_group_name_H-M   'P 1'
#
loop_
_entity.id
_entity.type
_entity.pdbx_description
1 polymer ?
#
loop_
_entity_poly.entity_id
_entity_poly.type
_entity_poly.pdbx_seq_one_letter_code
_entity_poly.pdbx_strand_id
1 'polypeptide(L)'
;MEQLFQQYKDIAEFRLVYINEAHASDSDWPVEYAKELGITQHEDYGQRCTVAERLLEDKQLTIPTLIDGMDNAVNKAYQAWPDRIYVIQPNGKLAVAADRGPRGFKPALNQATEWLADYRKSQAHSSPPAALSDEPLAIEVGLPFPDIMLPSVQNGSPMAISDFRGKKIILHVFASW
;
A
#
# COMPACT_ATOMS: atom_id res chain seq x y z
N MET A 1 1.52 10.40 1.90
CA MET A 1 1.79 9.11 2.58
C MET A 1 2.95 9.19 3.55
N GLU A 2 4.16 9.59 3.12
CA GLU A 2 5.32 9.69 4.02
C GLU A 2 5.04 10.53 5.29
N GLN A 3 4.40 11.69 5.14
CA GLN A 3 4.00 12.52 6.30
C GLN A 3 3.05 11.78 7.25
N LEU A 4 2.05 11.07 6.71
CA LEU A 4 1.10 10.27 7.51
C LEU A 4 1.83 9.14 8.24
N PHE A 5 2.77 8.47 7.56
CA PHE A 5 3.64 7.46 8.16
C PHE A 5 4.46 8.04 9.31
N GLN A 6 5.21 9.13 9.09
CA GLN A 6 6.02 9.75 10.15
C GLN A 6 5.18 10.15 11.37
N GLN A 7 3.95 10.61 11.16
CA GLN A 7 3.07 11.08 12.23
C GLN A 7 2.43 9.94 13.05
N TYR A 8 2.24 8.75 12.49
CA TYR A 8 1.44 7.68 13.09
C TYR A 8 2.10 6.29 13.15
N LYS A 9 3.36 6.15 12.73
CA LYS A 9 4.12 4.88 12.74
C LYS A 9 4.30 4.24 14.11
N ASP A 10 4.11 5.00 15.19
CA ASP A 10 4.10 4.55 16.58
C ASP A 10 2.81 3.83 16.97
N ILE A 11 1.70 4.06 16.25
CA ILE A 11 0.39 3.46 16.57
C ILE A 11 -0.19 2.59 15.45
N ALA A 12 0.40 2.61 14.25
CA ALA A 12 0.01 1.81 13.11
C ALA A 12 1.25 1.40 12.28
N GLU A 13 1.20 0.20 11.71
CA GLU A 13 2.14 -0.24 10.67
C GLU A 13 1.73 0.39 9.34
N PHE A 14 2.73 0.76 8.55
CA PHE A 14 2.53 1.28 7.20
C PHE A 14 3.30 0.40 6.22
N ARG A 15 2.69 0.10 5.07
CA ARG A 15 3.34 -0.56 3.95
C ARG A 15 2.99 0.19 2.67
N LEU A 16 4.01 0.57 1.92
CA LEU A 16 3.87 0.91 0.50
C LEU A 16 3.97 -0.39 -0.31
N VAL A 17 3.17 -0.57 -1.34
CA VAL A 17 3.34 -1.66 -2.31
C VAL A 17 3.49 -1.06 -3.68
N TYR A 18 4.68 -1.22 -4.24
CA TYR A 18 5.04 -0.75 -5.57
C TYR A 18 4.49 -1.72 -6.62
N ILE A 19 3.68 -1.23 -7.56
CA ILE A 19 3.09 -2.00 -8.67
C ILE A 19 3.63 -1.51 -10.02
N ASN A 20 3.13 -2.05 -11.13
CA ASN A 20 3.52 -1.62 -12.48
C ASN A 20 3.25 -0.12 -12.74
N GLU A 21 4.08 0.52 -13.56
CA GLU A 21 4.00 1.96 -13.85
C GLU A 21 2.65 2.37 -14.47
N ALA A 22 2.19 3.57 -14.15
CA ALA A 22 1.02 4.17 -14.80
C ALA A 22 1.38 5.02 -16.05
N HIS A 23 2.58 5.60 -16.08
CA HIS A 23 3.06 6.59 -17.05
C HIS A 23 4.54 6.37 -17.38
N ALA A 24 4.93 5.10 -17.52
CA ALA A 24 6.23 4.71 -18.08
C ALA A 24 6.48 5.40 -19.43
N SER A 25 7.75 5.56 -19.81
CA SER A 25 8.18 6.24 -21.05
C SER A 25 7.64 5.60 -22.33
N ASP A 26 7.32 4.31 -22.28
CA ASP A 26 6.73 3.48 -23.34
C ASP A 26 5.20 3.29 -23.20
N SER A 27 4.56 4.00 -22.27
CA SER A 27 3.10 3.98 -22.11
C SER A 27 2.38 4.95 -23.06
N ASP A 28 1.05 4.86 -23.13
CA ASP A 28 0.20 5.77 -23.91
C ASP A 28 0.24 7.23 -23.40
N TRP A 29 0.60 7.43 -22.13
CA TRP A 29 0.58 8.73 -21.47
C TRP A 29 1.84 8.94 -20.61
N PRO A 30 3.04 8.98 -21.20
CA PRO A 30 4.29 9.03 -20.45
C PRO A 30 4.49 10.39 -19.79
N VAL A 31 5.02 10.39 -18.56
CA VAL A 31 5.47 11.64 -17.92
C VAL A 31 6.92 11.96 -18.26
N GLU A 32 7.30 13.23 -18.16
CA GLU A 32 8.66 13.69 -18.51
C GLU A 32 9.74 13.01 -17.68
N TYR A 33 9.50 12.85 -16.38
CA TYR A 33 10.43 12.17 -15.48
C TYR A 33 10.75 10.73 -15.94
N ALA A 34 9.75 9.96 -16.40
CA ALA A 34 9.98 8.61 -16.90
C ALA A 34 10.79 8.62 -18.21
N LYS A 35 10.54 9.60 -19.10
CA LYS A 35 11.29 9.75 -20.37
C LYS A 35 12.74 10.14 -20.15
N GLU A 36 13.00 11.16 -19.33
CA GLU A 36 14.35 11.65 -19.03
C GLU A 36 15.23 10.53 -18.45
N LEU A 37 14.60 9.59 -17.76
CA LEU A 37 15.27 8.54 -17.00
C LEU A 37 15.21 7.17 -17.67
N GLY A 38 14.56 7.06 -18.84
CA GLY A 38 14.39 5.79 -19.56
C GLY A 38 13.64 4.73 -18.75
N ILE A 39 12.69 5.13 -17.91
CA ILE A 39 11.85 4.21 -17.14
C ILE A 39 10.77 3.68 -18.08
N THR A 40 10.92 2.44 -18.55
CA THR A 40 9.90 1.71 -19.30
C THR A 40 9.07 0.82 -18.36
N GLN A 41 8.05 0.15 -18.89
CA GLN A 41 7.46 -0.95 -18.14
C GLN A 41 8.50 -2.02 -17.84
N HIS A 42 8.44 -2.53 -16.61
CA HIS A 42 9.37 -3.55 -16.14
C HIS A 42 9.21 -4.84 -16.94
N GLU A 43 10.30 -5.36 -17.49
CA GLU A 43 10.34 -6.63 -18.20
C GLU A 43 10.56 -7.81 -17.23
N ASP A 44 11.22 -7.54 -16.11
CA ASP A 44 11.49 -8.53 -15.05
C ASP A 44 11.42 -7.91 -13.65
N TYR A 45 11.48 -8.77 -12.63
CA TYR A 45 11.37 -8.36 -11.23
C TYR A 45 12.56 -7.52 -10.76
N GLY A 46 13.76 -7.75 -11.31
CA GLY A 46 14.95 -6.97 -10.97
C GLY A 46 14.82 -5.52 -11.43
N GLN A 47 14.35 -5.32 -12.67
CA GLN A 47 14.03 -3.99 -13.18
C GLN A 47 12.99 -3.29 -12.30
N ARG A 48 11.93 -4.00 -11.90
CA ARG A 48 10.92 -3.46 -10.97
C ARG A 48 11.52 -3.04 -9.63
N CYS A 49 12.42 -3.83 -9.06
CA CYS A 49 13.16 -3.45 -7.85
C CYS A 49 13.98 -2.19 -8.05
N THR A 50 14.74 -2.10 -9.15
CA THR A 50 15.59 -0.93 -9.43
C THR A 50 14.78 0.35 -9.56
N VAL A 51 13.65 0.32 -10.27
CA VAL A 51 12.80 1.52 -10.39
C VAL A 51 12.13 1.86 -9.05
N ALA A 52 11.68 0.86 -8.29
CA ALA A 52 11.12 1.07 -6.96
C ALA A 52 12.13 1.68 -5.98
N GLU A 53 13.35 1.14 -5.91
CA GLU A 53 14.43 1.68 -5.06
C GLU A 53 14.73 3.14 -5.40
N ARG A 54 14.83 3.43 -6.69
CA ARG A 54 15.02 4.79 -7.17
C ARG A 54 13.88 5.73 -6.77
N LEU A 55 12.62 5.30 -6.91
CA LEU A 55 11.47 6.07 -6.43
C LEU A 55 11.65 6.42 -4.95
N LEU A 56 12.05 5.46 -4.12
CA LEU A 56 12.22 5.67 -2.68
C LEU A 56 13.33 6.69 -2.40
N GLU A 57 14.46 6.59 -3.11
CA GLU A 57 15.56 7.54 -2.99
C GLU A 57 15.17 8.96 -3.44
N ASP A 58 14.64 9.10 -4.66
CA ASP A 58 14.32 10.39 -5.28
C ASP A 58 13.20 11.13 -4.52
N LYS A 59 12.28 10.38 -3.89
CA LYS A 59 11.19 10.93 -3.06
C LYS A 59 11.48 10.91 -1.56
N GLN A 60 12.67 10.44 -1.15
CA GLN A 60 13.08 10.32 0.26
C GLN A 60 12.03 9.59 1.11
N LEU A 61 11.49 8.51 0.56
CA LEU A 61 10.47 7.70 1.22
C LEU A 61 11.15 6.73 2.18
N THR A 62 10.70 6.74 3.43
CA THR A 62 11.21 5.82 4.46
C THR A 62 10.15 4.84 4.94
N ILE A 63 8.93 4.98 4.43
CA ILE A 63 7.86 4.00 4.60
C ILE A 63 8.35 2.61 4.14
N PRO A 64 8.20 1.55 4.96
CA PRO A 64 8.55 0.20 4.55
C PRO A 64 7.79 -0.19 3.29
N THR A 65 8.52 -0.61 2.26
CA THR A 65 7.98 -0.84 0.91
C THR A 65 8.07 -2.31 0.53
N LEU A 66 7.02 -2.80 -0.12
CA LEU A 66 6.89 -4.11 -0.77
C LEU A 66 6.84 -3.90 -2.28
N ILE A 67 7.17 -4.92 -3.06
CA ILE A 67 7.10 -4.86 -4.52
C ILE A 67 6.18 -5.98 -5.00
N ASP A 68 5.22 -5.65 -5.85
CA ASP A 68 4.31 -6.61 -6.45
C ASP A 68 5.06 -7.55 -7.40
N GLY A 69 4.59 -8.79 -7.51
CA GLY A 69 5.12 -9.78 -8.44
C GLY A 69 4.89 -9.37 -9.90
N MET A 70 5.68 -9.92 -10.82
CA MET A 70 5.54 -9.63 -12.26
C MET A 70 4.18 -10.07 -12.85
N ASP A 71 3.45 -10.94 -12.16
CA ASP A 71 2.07 -11.31 -12.49
C ASP A 71 1.03 -10.24 -12.10
N ASN A 72 1.46 -9.17 -11.43
CA ASN A 72 0.65 -8.06 -10.92
C ASN A 72 -0.50 -8.52 -10.01
N ALA A 73 -0.26 -9.56 -9.20
CA ALA A 73 -1.27 -10.17 -8.34
C ALA A 73 -1.87 -9.16 -7.34
N VAL A 74 -1.04 -8.31 -6.71
CA VAL A 74 -1.52 -7.27 -5.80
C VAL A 74 -2.35 -6.26 -6.57
N ASN A 75 -1.81 -5.71 -7.66
CA ASN A 75 -2.53 -4.70 -8.41
C ASN A 75 -3.92 -5.21 -8.85
N LYS A 76 -4.01 -6.46 -9.34
CA LYS A 76 -5.28 -7.07 -9.75
C LYS A 76 -6.23 -7.28 -8.58
N ALA A 77 -5.75 -7.89 -7.49
CA ALA A 77 -6.59 -8.19 -6.34
C ALA A 77 -7.13 -6.91 -5.70
N TYR A 78 -6.28 -5.90 -5.55
CA TYR A 78 -6.62 -4.62 -4.93
C TYR A 78 -7.18 -3.61 -5.93
N GLN A 79 -7.21 -3.88 -7.23
CA GLN A 79 -7.60 -2.91 -8.27
C GLN A 79 -6.95 -1.55 -8.00
N ALA A 80 -5.65 -1.60 -7.72
CA ALA A 80 -4.95 -0.51 -7.06
C ALA A 80 -4.45 0.55 -8.04
N TRP A 81 -4.42 0.24 -9.32
CA TRP A 81 -3.98 1.16 -10.34
C TRP A 81 -4.92 2.38 -10.47
N PRO A 82 -4.39 3.61 -10.61
CA PRO A 82 -2.97 3.96 -10.51
C PRO A 82 -2.49 4.07 -9.05
N ASP A 83 -3.32 4.51 -8.13
CA ASP A 83 -3.00 4.61 -6.71
C ASP A 83 -4.21 4.25 -5.82
N ARG A 84 -3.95 3.52 -4.73
CA ARG A 84 -5.02 3.10 -3.81
C ARG A 84 -4.52 2.95 -2.38
N ILE A 85 -5.28 3.51 -1.45
CA ILE A 85 -5.01 3.41 -0.01
C ILE A 85 -6.10 2.61 0.70
N TYR A 86 -5.67 1.78 1.64
CA TYR A 86 -6.50 1.01 2.53
C TYR A 86 -6.06 1.19 3.97
N VAL A 87 -7.04 1.26 4.87
CA VAL A 87 -6.81 1.16 6.32
C VAL A 87 -7.46 -0.13 6.79
N ILE A 88 -6.64 -1.04 7.31
CA ILE A 88 -7.07 -2.36 7.78
C ILE A 88 -6.97 -2.37 9.31
N GLN A 89 -8.07 -2.71 9.96
CA GLN A 89 -8.20 -2.79 11.40
C GLN A 89 -7.53 -4.05 11.97
N PRO A 90 -7.22 -4.12 13.29
CA PRO A 90 -6.63 -5.32 13.90
C PRO A 90 -7.41 -6.62 13.68
N ASN A 91 -8.73 -6.50 13.51
CA ASN A 91 -9.64 -7.63 13.25
C ASN A 91 -9.74 -7.99 11.75
N GLY A 92 -8.85 -7.46 10.91
CA GLY A 92 -8.80 -7.74 9.47
C GLY A 92 -9.82 -6.98 8.62
N LYS A 93 -10.72 -6.19 9.22
CA LYS A 93 -11.75 -5.45 8.48
C LYS A 93 -11.23 -4.13 7.93
N LEU A 94 -11.69 -3.76 6.74
CA LEU A 94 -11.44 -2.44 6.17
C LEU A 94 -12.15 -1.33 6.97
N ALA A 95 -11.40 -0.31 7.37
CA ALA A 95 -11.92 0.96 7.90
C ALA A 95 -12.02 2.04 6.82
N VAL A 96 -11.07 2.06 5.89
CA VAL A 96 -11.02 3.00 4.76
C VAL A 96 -10.57 2.22 3.53
N ALA A 97 -11.22 2.48 2.41
CA ALA A 97 -10.80 2.00 1.09
C ALA A 97 -11.00 3.14 0.09
N ALA A 98 -9.94 3.50 -0.64
CA ALA A 98 -10.05 4.47 -1.71
C ALA A 98 -10.95 3.96 -2.85
N ASP A 99 -11.72 4.87 -3.43
CA ASP A 99 -12.39 4.64 -4.71
C ASP A 99 -11.36 4.34 -5.79
N ARG A 100 -11.80 3.66 -6.86
CA ARG A 100 -10.93 3.37 -8.00
C ARG A 100 -10.52 4.65 -8.73
N GLY A 101 -9.29 4.63 -9.26
CA GLY A 101 -8.75 5.73 -10.05
C GLY A 101 -8.22 6.89 -9.19
N PRO A 102 -7.53 7.84 -9.81
CA PRO A 102 -6.69 8.83 -9.11
C PRO A 102 -7.47 9.82 -8.23
N ARG A 103 -8.78 9.93 -8.45
CA ARG A 103 -9.65 10.84 -7.68
C ARG A 103 -10.04 10.27 -6.33
N GLY A 104 -9.94 8.95 -6.13
CA GLY A 104 -10.30 8.29 -4.88
C GLY A 104 -9.24 8.44 -3.78
N PHE A 105 -7.98 8.64 -4.17
CA PHE A 105 -6.85 8.65 -3.25
C PHE A 105 -6.92 9.79 -2.22
N LYS A 106 -7.05 11.05 -2.67
CA LYS A 106 -7.01 12.21 -1.77
C LYS A 106 -8.15 12.21 -0.73
N PRO A 107 -9.43 11.94 -1.09
CA PRO A 107 -10.49 11.77 -0.11
C PRO A 107 -10.22 10.66 0.90
N ALA A 108 -9.72 9.51 0.44
CA ALA A 108 -9.42 8.39 1.31
C ALA A 108 -8.21 8.65 2.23
N LEU A 109 -7.22 9.41 1.77
CA LEU A 109 -6.09 9.85 2.59
C LEU A 109 -6.57 10.73 3.76
N ASN A 110 -7.51 11.63 3.51
CA ASN A 110 -8.12 12.44 4.56
C ASN A 110 -8.88 11.57 5.56
N GLN A 111 -9.71 10.63 5.08
CA GLN A 111 -10.42 9.68 5.93
C GLN A 111 -9.47 8.81 6.77
N ALA A 112 -8.36 8.35 6.18
CA ALA A 112 -7.33 7.60 6.90
C ALA A 112 -6.67 8.43 8.01
N THR A 113 -6.43 9.72 7.74
CA THR A 113 -5.86 10.67 8.71
C THR A 113 -6.81 10.89 9.88
N GLU A 114 -8.09 11.13 9.60
CA GLU A 114 -9.14 11.29 10.61
C GLU A 114 -9.30 10.01 11.46
N TRP A 115 -9.38 8.86 10.79
CA TRP A 115 -9.47 7.57 11.46
C TRP A 115 -8.30 7.31 12.41
N LEU A 116 -7.07 7.59 11.98
CA LEU A 116 -5.87 7.48 12.81
C LEU A 116 -5.87 8.48 13.98
N ALA A 117 -6.34 9.70 13.76
CA ALA A 117 -6.43 10.72 14.80
C ALA A 117 -7.42 10.30 15.90
N ASP A 118 -8.58 9.80 15.53
CA ASP A 118 -9.60 9.34 16.48
C ASP A 118 -9.17 8.05 17.18
N TYR A 119 -8.51 7.15 16.45
CA TYR A 119 -7.92 5.96 17.02
C TYR A 119 -6.83 6.28 18.07
N ARG A 120 -5.98 7.29 17.82
CA ARG A 120 -4.98 7.75 18.81
C ARG A 120 -5.63 8.26 20.09
N LYS A 121 -6.73 9.02 19.98
CA LYS A 121 -7.49 9.54 21.14
C LYS A 121 -8.14 8.42 21.96
N SER A 122 -8.65 7.38 21.30
CA SER A 122 -9.29 6.24 21.98
C SER A 122 -8.30 5.30 22.68
N GLN A 123 -7.09 5.16 22.13
CA GLN A 123 -5.98 4.43 22.78
C GLN A 123 -5.46 5.10 24.05
N ALA A 124 -5.55 6.42 24.16
CA ALA A 124 -5.25 7.13 25.41
C ALA A 124 -6.18 6.71 26.57
N HIS A 125 -7.24 5.95 26.29
CA HIS A 125 -8.28 5.55 27.25
C HIS A 125 -8.59 4.04 27.30
N SER A 126 -7.88 3.14 26.60
CA SER A 126 -8.25 1.69 26.62
C SER A 126 -7.18 0.67 26.17
N SER A 127 -7.26 -0.54 26.75
CA SER A 127 -6.43 -1.75 26.52
C SER A 127 -6.80 -2.53 25.23
N PRO A 128 -5.93 -3.42 24.70
CA PRO A 128 -6.02 -3.90 23.31
C PRO A 128 -7.10 -4.98 23.07
N PRO A 129 -7.74 -5.01 21.88
CA PRO A 129 -8.77 -6.00 21.54
C PRO A 129 -8.20 -7.28 20.89
N ALA A 130 -8.96 -8.38 21.06
CA ALA A 130 -8.66 -9.75 20.62
C ALA A 130 -8.86 -10.01 19.11
N ALA A 131 -8.17 -11.03 18.59
CA ALA A 131 -8.10 -11.42 17.17
C ALA A 131 -9.28 -12.31 16.72
N LEU A 132 -9.67 -12.25 15.43
CA LEU A 132 -10.61 -13.19 14.79
C LEU A 132 -10.39 -13.41 13.26
N SER A 133 -10.38 -14.71 12.91
CA SER A 133 -10.87 -15.53 11.77
C SER A 133 -10.66 -15.20 10.27
N ASP A 134 -10.29 -16.27 9.53
CA ASP A 134 -10.14 -16.43 8.08
C ASP A 134 -11.45 -16.76 7.34
N GLU A 135 -11.92 -15.88 6.45
CA GLU A 135 -12.92 -16.13 5.39
C GLU A 135 -12.59 -15.21 4.19
N PRO A 136 -12.74 -15.66 2.91
CA PRO A 136 -12.34 -14.88 1.75
C PRO A 136 -13.46 -13.94 1.29
N LEU A 137 -13.21 -12.62 1.21
CA LEU A 137 -14.26 -11.63 0.94
C LEU A 137 -13.84 -10.54 -0.06
N ALA A 138 -14.88 -10.00 -0.72
CA ALA A 138 -14.82 -8.87 -1.63
C ALA A 138 -14.29 -7.61 -0.92
N ILE A 139 -13.61 -6.72 -1.67
CA ILE A 139 -13.05 -5.48 -1.14
C ILE A 139 -14.15 -4.46 -0.91
N GLU A 140 -14.78 -4.52 0.27
CA GLU A 140 -15.73 -3.52 0.76
C GLU A 140 -15.41 -3.14 2.21
N VAL A 141 -15.71 -1.90 2.59
CA VAL A 141 -15.54 -1.43 3.97
C VAL A 141 -16.34 -2.33 4.92
N GLY A 142 -15.70 -2.80 6.00
CA GLY A 142 -16.30 -3.72 6.97
C GLY A 142 -16.16 -5.21 6.66
N LEU A 143 -15.63 -5.59 5.49
CA LEU A 143 -15.28 -6.98 5.15
C LEU A 143 -13.77 -7.26 5.37
N PRO A 144 -13.38 -8.54 5.58
CA PRO A 144 -11.99 -8.99 5.59
C PRO A 144 -11.22 -8.62 4.31
N PHE A 145 -9.97 -8.19 4.49
CA PHE A 145 -9.06 -7.88 3.40
C PHE A 145 -8.36 -9.15 2.85
N PRO A 146 -8.15 -9.30 1.53
CA PRO A 146 -7.47 -10.45 0.94
C PRO A 146 -6.10 -10.73 1.59
N ASP A 147 -5.80 -12.02 1.79
CA ASP A 147 -4.49 -12.44 2.27
C ASP A 147 -3.64 -12.90 1.09
N ILE A 148 -2.61 -12.12 0.75
CA ILE A 148 -1.72 -12.38 -0.38
C ILE A 148 -0.29 -12.46 0.14
N MET A 149 0.42 -13.51 -0.27
CA MET A 149 1.84 -13.68 -0.02
C MET A 149 2.66 -12.84 -0.98
N LEU A 150 3.53 -11.99 -0.45
CA LEU A 150 4.38 -11.06 -1.18
C LEU A 150 5.85 -11.26 -0.78
N PRO A 151 6.80 -11.22 -1.73
CA PRO A 151 8.22 -11.22 -1.38
C PRO A 151 8.60 -9.91 -0.66
N SER A 152 9.32 -10.04 0.45
CA SER A 152 9.93 -8.91 1.18
C SER A 152 11.02 -8.25 0.33
N VAL A 153 11.06 -6.91 0.32
CA VAL A 153 12.10 -6.15 -0.40
C VAL A 153 13.46 -6.25 0.30
N GLN A 154 13.50 -6.51 1.61
CA GLN A 154 14.77 -6.61 2.34
C GLN A 154 15.54 -7.90 2.05
N ASN A 155 14.86 -9.01 1.73
CA ASN A 155 15.50 -10.32 1.62
C ASN A 155 14.78 -11.34 0.71
N GLY A 156 13.69 -10.97 0.04
CA GLY A 156 12.93 -11.85 -0.83
C GLY A 156 12.09 -12.91 -0.12
N SER A 157 12.09 -12.97 1.22
CA SER A 157 11.30 -13.95 1.98
C SER A 157 9.80 -13.72 1.75
N PRO A 158 8.98 -14.79 1.65
CA PRO A 158 7.54 -14.65 1.56
C PRO A 158 6.99 -13.98 2.82
N MET A 159 6.14 -12.98 2.65
CA MET A 159 5.38 -12.32 3.71
C MET A 159 3.92 -12.20 3.31
N ALA A 160 3.03 -12.70 4.13
CA ALA A 160 1.60 -12.48 3.97
C ALA A 160 1.20 -11.11 4.53
N ILE A 161 0.13 -10.52 4.00
CA ILE A 161 -0.54 -9.43 4.75
C ILE A 161 -1.04 -9.96 6.10
N SER A 162 -1.41 -11.24 6.18
CA SER A 162 -1.77 -11.90 7.43
C SER A 162 -0.64 -12.01 8.45
N ASP A 163 0.63 -11.93 8.06
CA ASP A 163 1.75 -11.91 9.01
C ASP A 163 1.73 -10.66 9.90
N PHE A 164 0.97 -9.65 9.50
CA PHE A 164 0.71 -8.44 10.26
C PHE A 164 -0.66 -8.47 11.00
N ARG A 165 -1.40 -9.60 11.00
CA ARG A 165 -2.63 -9.75 11.81
C ARG A 165 -2.30 -9.56 13.29
N GLY A 166 -3.21 -8.88 14.00
CA GLY A 166 -2.95 -8.39 15.37
C GLY A 166 -2.15 -7.08 15.43
N LYS A 167 -1.68 -6.56 14.29
CA LYS A 167 -1.14 -5.20 14.13
C LYS A 167 -2.08 -4.37 13.25
N LYS A 168 -2.05 -3.04 13.40
CA LYS A 168 -2.80 -2.09 12.54
C LYS A 168 -2.01 -1.87 11.27
N ILE A 169 -2.62 -1.94 10.08
CA ILE A 169 -1.90 -1.79 8.81
C ILE A 169 -2.56 -0.70 7.97
N ILE A 170 -1.74 0.24 7.51
CA ILE A 170 -2.07 1.11 6.38
C ILE A 170 -1.32 0.59 5.17
N LEU A 171 -2.07 0.12 4.18
CA LEU A 171 -1.53 -0.36 2.92
C LEU A 171 -1.78 0.70 1.86
N HIS A 172 -0.70 1.28 1.34
CA HIS A 172 -0.76 2.13 0.16
C HIS A 172 -0.18 1.33 -1.01
N VAL A 173 -1.03 0.97 -1.97
CA VAL A 173 -0.61 0.32 -3.19
C VAL A 173 -0.53 1.40 -4.27
N PHE A 174 0.63 1.52 -4.91
CA PHE A 174 0.99 2.68 -5.71
C PHE A 174 1.72 2.26 -6.97
N ALA A 175 1.18 2.62 -8.12
CA ALA A 175 1.94 2.73 -9.35
C ALA A 175 2.66 4.08 -9.31
N SER A 176 3.99 4.07 -9.42
CA SER A 176 4.69 5.30 -9.76
C SER A 176 4.31 5.76 -11.15
N TRP A 177 4.62 7.06 -11.34
CA TRP A 177 4.39 7.88 -12.52
C TRP A 177 4.07 7.00 -13.70
#